data_AF-A0A8J5JR62-F1
#
_entry.id   AF-A0A8J5JR62-F1
#
_cell.length_a   1.000
_cell.length_b   1.000
_cell.length_c   1.000
_cell.angle_alpha   90.00
_cell.angle_beta   90.00
_cell.angle_gamma   90.00
#
_symmetry.space_group_name_H-M   'P 1'
#
loop_
_entity.id
_entity.type
_entity.pdbx_description
1 polymer ?
#
loop_
_entity_poly.entity_id
_entity_poly.type
_entity_poly.pdbx_seq_one_letter_code
_entity_poly.pdbx_strand_id
1 'polypeptide(L)'
;LCLALQDRLEKVEKEVQSLKGENLALKLVLEEKKTFASVVKDGEVEVDSWKVVAASATKCTLKRHSAVDLNNRFSTLSDEIRDCGQTRVMSTVIKTVLLLAPAYVYLYINAVYSLKSSHLHYREPLTDLVSQMQETSTAVQNSTNGGHPSTSVYRALEIDHTKASHSLWSEDAQCSKFLVNFGKNIEGTLLLSFPRSGNTWTRYLLEGATGIFTSSVFNDPSLTKAGFLGEVSSLSHNNTIVTKYHFLQKNHHATDPCILLIRNPIRAIASLWAFKIVTSWDVKHVAVIDNSRYNTSEFRNFYQNMLNRWMDVIRNALENSRLRLLPMYYEQLREDPIKEVRRMLNFLRLKPNEERLVCVARHITGKMKGGQKKFNPYTKNEMNQAQEAVKIVNNLLVKRGLPPLPDYSKYEN
;
A
#
# COMPACT_ATOMS: atom_id res chain seq x y z
N LEU A 1 -15.33 13.10 -30.44
CA LEU A 1 -15.61 12.70 -29.04
C LEU A 1 -17.00 12.06 -28.91
N CYS A 2 -18.08 12.73 -29.36
CA CYS A 2 -19.44 12.18 -29.32
C CYS A 2 -19.58 10.83 -30.06
N LEU A 3 -19.00 10.71 -31.27
CA LEU A 3 -18.95 9.43 -32.01
C LEU A 3 -18.23 8.30 -31.23
N ALA A 4 -17.18 8.62 -30.48
CA ALA A 4 -16.44 7.65 -29.66
C ALA A 4 -17.20 7.25 -28.38
N LEU A 5 -18.04 8.16 -27.86
CA LEU A 5 -18.97 7.86 -26.77
C LEU A 5 -20.14 6.99 -27.26
N GLN A 6 -20.64 7.27 -28.46
CA GLN A 6 -21.69 6.51 -29.12
C GLN A 6 -21.24 5.07 -29.42
N ASP A 7 -20.03 4.88 -29.96
CA ASP A 7 -19.43 3.55 -30.20
C ASP A 7 -19.23 2.76 -28.89
N ARG A 8 -18.83 3.43 -27.80
CA ARG A 8 -18.72 2.80 -26.47
C ARG A 8 -20.08 2.42 -25.88
N LEU A 9 -21.11 3.23 -26.10
CA LEU A 9 -22.49 2.95 -25.67
C LEU A 9 -23.08 1.74 -26.41
N GLU A 10 -22.88 1.66 -27.72
CA GLU A 10 -23.32 0.50 -28.53
C GLU A 10 -22.64 -0.79 -28.10
N LYS A 11 -21.36 -0.73 -27.70
CA LYS A 11 -20.62 -1.88 -27.21
C LYS A 11 -21.13 -2.39 -25.87
N VAL A 12 -21.45 -1.47 -24.95
CA VAL A 12 -22.05 -1.81 -23.64
C VAL A 12 -23.46 -2.37 -23.81
N GLU A 13 -24.26 -1.83 -24.73
CA GLU A 13 -25.60 -2.33 -25.02
C GLU A 13 -25.59 -3.79 -25.51
N LYS A 14 -24.65 -4.15 -26.40
CA LYS A 14 -24.47 -5.54 -26.85
C LYS A 14 -24.09 -6.47 -25.71
N GLU A 15 -23.23 -6.01 -24.79
CA GLU A 15 -22.86 -6.79 -23.60
C GLU A 15 -24.04 -6.97 -22.65
N VAL A 16 -24.86 -5.94 -22.42
CA VAL A 16 -26.00 -6.03 -21.51
C VAL A 16 -27.16 -6.82 -22.14
N GLN A 17 -27.41 -6.72 -23.45
CA GLN A 17 -28.41 -7.53 -24.15
C GLN A 17 -28.05 -9.03 -24.18
N SER A 18 -26.77 -9.39 -24.07
CA SER A 18 -26.32 -10.77 -23.96
C SER A 18 -26.64 -11.43 -22.61
N LEU A 19 -26.98 -10.63 -21.59
CA LEU A 19 -27.35 -11.10 -20.26
C LEU A 19 -28.86 -11.37 -20.22
N LYS A 20 -29.26 -12.63 -20.32
CA LYS A 20 -30.68 -13.05 -20.27
C LYS A 20 -31.31 -12.75 -18.91
N GLY A 21 -32.23 -11.79 -18.87
CA GLY A 21 -33.13 -11.53 -17.74
C GLY A 21 -33.67 -10.11 -17.73
N GLU A 22 -34.98 -9.94 -17.52
CA GLU A 22 -35.61 -8.62 -17.36
C GLU A 22 -35.06 -7.93 -16.09
N ASN A 23 -34.04 -7.10 -16.27
CA ASN A 23 -33.34 -6.48 -15.16
C ASN A 23 -33.56 -4.96 -15.16
N LEU A 24 -33.83 -4.40 -13.98
CA LEU A 24 -34.05 -2.97 -13.74
C LEU A 24 -32.92 -2.10 -14.31
N ALA A 25 -31.69 -2.63 -14.33
CA ALA A 25 -30.52 -2.00 -14.95
C ALA A 25 -30.65 -1.83 -16.48
N LEU A 26 -31.21 -2.82 -17.19
CA LEU A 26 -31.45 -2.73 -18.63
C LEU A 26 -32.51 -1.66 -18.94
N LYS A 27 -33.57 -1.55 -18.11
CA LYS A 27 -34.57 -0.48 -18.22
C LYS A 27 -33.95 0.91 -18.01
N LEU A 28 -33.09 1.07 -17.00
CA LEU A 28 -32.43 2.34 -16.70
C LEU A 28 -31.44 2.76 -17.80
N VAL A 29 -30.68 1.81 -18.36
CA VAL A 29 -29.76 2.07 -19.49
C VAL A 29 -30.55 2.44 -20.75
N LEU A 30 -31.69 1.79 -21.01
CA LEU A 30 -32.55 2.11 -22.14
C LEU A 30 -33.27 3.46 -21.98
N GLU A 31 -33.66 3.85 -20.76
CA GLU A 31 -34.23 5.19 -20.48
C GLU A 31 -33.18 6.31 -20.60
N GLU A 32 -31.96 6.09 -20.11
CA GLU A 32 -30.88 7.06 -20.29
C GLU A 32 -30.48 7.19 -21.77
N LYS A 33 -30.48 6.09 -22.53
CA LYS A 33 -30.27 6.13 -24.00
C LYS A 33 -31.36 6.92 -24.71
N LYS A 34 -32.65 6.74 -24.35
CA LYS A 34 -33.75 7.54 -24.90
C LYS A 34 -33.61 9.02 -24.56
N THR A 35 -33.20 9.33 -23.33
CA THR A 35 -32.98 10.71 -22.88
C THR A 35 -31.81 11.35 -23.62
N PHE A 36 -30.69 10.64 -23.76
CA PHE A 36 -29.52 11.09 -24.51
C PHE A 36 -29.80 11.26 -26.01
N ALA A 37 -30.54 10.32 -26.63
CA ALA A 37 -30.95 10.41 -28.03
C ALA A 37 -31.99 11.52 -28.28
N SER A 38 -32.82 11.87 -27.28
CA SER A 38 -33.76 12.99 -27.39
C SER A 38 -33.08 14.36 -27.33
N VAL A 39 -31.86 14.42 -26.79
CA VAL A 39 -31.06 15.64 -26.60
C VAL A 39 -30.05 15.84 -27.75
N VAL A 40 -29.76 14.78 -28.52
CA VAL A 40 -28.83 14.81 -29.66
C VAL A 40 -29.60 14.41 -30.92
N LYS A 41 -30.02 15.41 -31.71
CA LYS A 41 -30.66 15.18 -33.01
C LYS A 41 -29.70 15.64 -34.10
N ASP A 42 -29.39 14.75 -35.05
CA ASP A 42 -28.52 15.01 -36.20
C ASP A 42 -27.14 15.63 -35.84
N GLY A 43 -26.59 15.28 -34.68
CA GLY A 43 -25.26 15.72 -34.25
C GLY A 43 -25.21 17.09 -33.56
N GLU A 44 -26.36 17.74 -33.34
CA GLU A 44 -26.46 19.01 -32.60
C GLU A 44 -27.29 18.84 -31.30
N VAL A 45 -26.92 19.60 -30.27
CA VAL A 45 -27.58 19.59 -28.96
C VAL A 45 -28.55 20.77 -28.89
N GLU A 46 -29.85 20.50 -28.82
CA GLU A 46 -30.88 21.54 -28.78
C GLU A 46 -30.91 22.24 -27.42
N VAL A 47 -30.70 23.57 -27.44
CA VAL A 47 -30.35 24.41 -26.27
C VAL A 47 -31.49 24.60 -25.27
N ASP A 48 -32.72 24.10 -25.54
CA ASP A 48 -33.87 24.24 -24.63
C ASP A 48 -34.26 22.95 -23.88
N SER A 49 -33.67 21.80 -24.25
CA SER A 49 -33.96 20.48 -23.64
C SER A 49 -33.24 20.24 -22.30
N TRP A 50 -32.29 21.11 -21.93
CA TRP A 50 -31.44 21.00 -20.73
C TRP A 50 -32.19 21.15 -19.39
N LYS A 51 -33.34 21.83 -19.38
CA LYS A 51 -34.11 22.09 -18.15
C LYS A 51 -34.69 20.81 -17.54
N VAL A 52 -34.92 19.78 -18.36
CA VAL A 52 -35.45 18.48 -17.90
C VAL A 52 -34.35 17.63 -17.23
N VAL A 53 -33.12 17.66 -17.75
CA VAL A 53 -31.99 16.87 -17.24
C VAL A 53 -31.47 17.44 -15.90
N ALA A 54 -31.44 18.77 -15.76
CA ALA A 54 -31.03 19.42 -14.51
C ALA A 54 -32.01 19.14 -13.35
N ALA A 55 -33.31 19.02 -13.62
CA ALA A 55 -34.32 18.72 -12.61
C ALA A 55 -34.18 17.29 -12.05
N SER A 56 -33.79 16.31 -12.86
CA SER A 56 -33.53 14.93 -12.41
C SER A 56 -32.24 14.80 -11.59
N ALA A 57 -31.16 15.51 -11.96
CA ALA A 57 -29.89 15.47 -11.23
C ALA A 57 -29.98 16.10 -9.82
N THR A 58 -30.85 17.10 -9.65
CA THR A 58 -31.06 17.79 -8.37
C THR A 58 -31.79 16.90 -7.34
N LYS A 59 -32.54 15.87 -7.79
CA LYS A 59 -33.16 14.88 -6.89
C LYS A 59 -32.16 13.88 -6.29
N CYS A 60 -30.94 13.76 -6.85
CA CYS A 60 -29.90 12.88 -6.32
C CYS A 60 -28.92 13.55 -5.33
N THR A 61 -29.00 14.87 -5.13
CA THR A 61 -28.01 15.64 -4.35
C THR A 61 -28.49 16.08 -2.96
N LEU A 62 -29.16 15.21 -2.21
CA LEU A 62 -29.46 15.43 -0.79
C LEU A 62 -28.97 14.27 0.10
N LYS A 63 -27.67 14.30 0.41
CA LYS A 63 -27.11 14.08 1.76
C LYS A 63 -25.62 14.46 1.76
N ARG A 64 -25.34 15.63 2.34
CA ARG A 64 -24.01 16.25 2.53
C ARG A 64 -23.10 15.38 3.40
N HIS A 65 -21.79 15.35 3.12
CA HIS A 65 -20.75 16.10 3.87
C HIS A 65 -19.41 16.19 3.10
N SER A 66 -18.73 17.33 3.34
CA SER A 66 -17.39 17.78 2.89
C SER A 66 -17.17 18.14 1.40
N ALA A 67 -17.66 19.32 1.01
CA ALA A 67 -17.33 20.00 -0.25
C ALA A 67 -16.06 20.90 -0.18
N VAL A 68 -15.19 20.71 0.81
CA VAL A 68 -13.98 21.54 1.00
C VAL A 68 -12.77 20.98 0.24
N ASP A 69 -12.80 19.69 -0.15
CA ASP A 69 -11.63 19.01 -0.76
C ASP A 69 -11.60 19.05 -2.29
N LEU A 70 -12.73 19.36 -2.95
CA LEU A 70 -12.75 19.53 -4.41
C LEU A 70 -12.14 20.87 -4.85
N ASN A 71 -12.26 21.93 -4.05
CA ASN A 71 -11.88 23.27 -4.50
C ASN A 71 -10.35 23.42 -4.68
N ASN A 72 -9.54 22.68 -3.92
CA ASN A 72 -8.07 22.69 -4.01
C ASN A 72 -7.50 21.80 -5.13
N ARG A 73 -8.32 20.92 -5.73
CA ARG A 73 -7.91 20.07 -6.86
C ARG A 73 -8.20 20.67 -8.24
N PHE A 74 -8.93 21.78 -8.31
CA PHE A 74 -9.31 22.41 -9.59
C PHE A 74 -8.55 23.70 -9.91
N SER A 75 -7.71 24.24 -9.00
CA SER A 75 -6.89 25.43 -9.30
C SER A 75 -5.84 25.15 -10.38
N THR A 76 -5.23 23.96 -10.40
CA THR A 76 -4.24 23.58 -11.42
C THR A 76 -4.82 23.31 -12.81
N LEU A 77 -6.10 22.94 -12.91
CA LEU A 77 -6.75 22.69 -14.21
C LEU A 77 -7.29 23.98 -14.85
N SER A 78 -7.56 25.01 -14.03
CA SER A 78 -7.96 26.35 -14.51
C SER A 78 -6.79 27.09 -15.17
N ASP A 79 -5.56 26.84 -14.71
CA ASP A 79 -4.36 27.48 -15.26
C ASP A 79 -3.94 26.84 -16.59
N GLU A 80 -4.19 25.54 -16.81
CA GLU A 80 -3.95 24.86 -18.09
C GLU A 80 -5.00 25.20 -19.17
N ILE A 81 -6.22 25.56 -18.78
CA ILE A 81 -7.29 25.94 -19.73
C ILE A 81 -7.15 27.41 -20.18
N ARG A 82 -6.39 28.24 -19.46
CA ARG A 82 -6.15 29.66 -19.83
C ARG A 82 -5.27 29.81 -21.08
N ASP A 83 -4.60 28.74 -21.52
CA ASP A 83 -3.69 28.76 -22.68
C ASP A 83 -4.34 28.30 -23.99
N CYS A 84 -5.60 27.82 -23.96
CA CYS A 84 -6.37 27.51 -25.17
C CYS A 84 -7.37 28.63 -25.46
N GLY A 85 -6.99 29.53 -26.36
CA GLY A 85 -7.90 30.54 -26.91
C GLY A 85 -9.11 29.92 -27.65
N GLN A 86 -10.27 30.53 -27.41
CA GLN A 86 -11.52 30.49 -28.21
C GLN A 86 -12.44 29.24 -28.17
N THR A 87 -13.51 29.31 -27.36
CA THR A 87 -14.93 29.58 -27.77
C THR A 87 -15.88 29.08 -26.66
N ARG A 88 -16.87 29.90 -26.31
CA ARG A 88 -17.77 29.75 -25.14
C ARG A 88 -18.66 28.48 -25.17
N VAL A 89 -18.72 27.78 -26.31
CA VAL A 89 -19.57 26.59 -26.53
C VAL A 89 -18.86 25.28 -26.14
N MET A 90 -17.54 25.16 -26.29
CA MET A 90 -16.79 23.94 -25.91
C MET A 90 -16.68 23.73 -24.39
N SER A 91 -16.65 24.81 -23.59
CA SER A 91 -16.51 24.73 -22.13
C SER A 91 -17.66 23.99 -21.46
N THR A 92 -18.89 24.12 -21.98
CA THR A 92 -20.09 23.54 -21.33
C THR A 92 -20.26 22.06 -21.67
N VAL A 93 -19.92 21.65 -22.89
CA VAL A 93 -19.91 20.25 -23.32
C VAL A 93 -18.86 19.44 -22.54
N ILE A 94 -17.66 20.01 -22.37
CA ILE A 94 -16.57 19.37 -21.60
C ILE A 94 -16.95 19.22 -20.12
N LYS A 95 -17.56 20.23 -19.52
CA LYS A 95 -18.05 20.15 -18.13
C LYS A 95 -19.14 19.10 -17.93
N THR A 96 -20.00 18.89 -18.93
CA THR A 96 -21.10 17.90 -18.86
C THR A 96 -20.59 16.47 -19.03
N VAL A 97 -19.63 16.24 -19.94
CA VAL A 97 -18.94 14.94 -20.09
C VAL A 97 -18.15 14.57 -18.82
N LEU A 98 -17.55 15.55 -18.15
CA LEU A 98 -16.84 15.35 -16.88
C LEU A 98 -17.77 15.09 -15.68
N LEU A 99 -19.04 15.52 -15.74
CA LEU A 99 -20.03 15.30 -14.66
C LEU A 99 -20.84 14.01 -14.82
N LEU A 100 -21.07 13.52 -16.05
CA LEU A 100 -21.85 12.30 -16.31
C LEU A 100 -20.99 11.03 -16.28
N ALA A 101 -19.71 11.11 -16.66
CA ALA A 101 -18.80 9.95 -16.62
C ALA A 101 -18.62 9.33 -15.22
N PRO A 102 -18.56 10.10 -14.11
CA PRO A 102 -18.46 9.54 -12.76
C PRO A 102 -19.71 8.78 -12.32
N ALA A 103 -20.90 9.26 -12.67
CA ALA A 103 -22.17 8.59 -12.35
C ALA A 103 -22.31 7.26 -13.10
N TYR A 104 -21.87 7.24 -14.37
CA TYR A 104 -21.88 6.03 -15.21
C TYR A 104 -20.89 4.97 -14.72
N VAL A 105 -19.68 5.37 -14.32
CA VAL A 105 -18.67 4.48 -13.72
C VAL A 105 -19.16 3.91 -12.39
N TYR A 106 -19.86 4.73 -11.58
CA TYR A 106 -20.43 4.30 -10.30
C TYR A 106 -21.53 3.24 -10.46
N LEU A 107 -22.42 3.40 -11.44
CA LEU A 107 -23.48 2.43 -11.74
C LEU A 107 -22.91 1.11 -12.30
N TYR A 108 -21.89 1.19 -13.17
CA TYR A 108 -21.20 0.03 -13.71
C TYR A 108 -20.51 -0.81 -12.63
N ILE A 109 -19.79 -0.15 -11.70
CA ILE A 109 -19.11 -0.83 -10.60
C ILE A 109 -20.11 -1.56 -9.70
N ASN A 110 -21.24 -0.93 -9.36
CA ASN A 110 -22.24 -1.56 -8.49
C ASN A 110 -22.94 -2.76 -9.15
N ALA A 111 -23.20 -2.70 -10.47
CA ALA A 111 -23.77 -3.82 -11.21
C ALA A 111 -22.82 -5.04 -11.23
N VAL A 112 -21.51 -4.80 -11.41
CA VAL A 112 -20.48 -5.86 -11.43
C VAL A 112 -20.27 -6.48 -10.04
N TYR A 113 -20.35 -5.68 -8.96
CA TYR A 113 -20.19 -6.19 -7.59
C TYR A 113 -21.35 -7.08 -7.15
N SER A 114 -22.59 -6.74 -7.54
CA SER A 114 -23.77 -7.54 -7.19
C SER A 114 -23.73 -8.95 -7.83
N LEU A 115 -23.07 -9.10 -8.98
CA LEU A 115 -22.94 -10.38 -9.71
C LEU A 115 -21.82 -11.30 -9.17
N LYS A 116 -20.83 -10.78 -8.44
CA LYS A 116 -19.67 -11.55 -7.96
C LYS A 116 -19.82 -12.13 -6.55
N SER A 117 -20.81 -11.68 -5.79
CA SER A 117 -21.05 -12.12 -4.41
C SER A 117 -21.68 -13.52 -4.29
N SER A 118 -22.09 -14.15 -5.39
CA SER A 118 -22.83 -15.41 -5.39
C SER A 118 -21.99 -16.68 -5.54
N HIS A 119 -20.68 -16.59 -5.76
CA HIS A 119 -19.83 -17.78 -5.94
C HIS A 119 -18.44 -17.59 -5.34
N LEU A 120 -18.16 -18.24 -4.20
CA LEU A 120 -16.98 -19.10 -3.94
C LEU A 120 -16.79 -19.35 -2.42
N HIS A 121 -17.05 -20.60 -2.01
CA HIS A 121 -16.62 -21.19 -0.75
C HIS A 121 -15.55 -22.25 -1.04
N TYR A 122 -14.40 -22.19 -0.34
CA TYR A 122 -13.58 -23.39 -0.09
C TYR A 122 -12.70 -23.16 1.15
N ARG A 123 -12.66 -24.15 2.05
CA ARG A 123 -11.96 -24.18 3.35
C ARG A 123 -11.20 -25.50 3.44
N GLU A 124 -9.98 -25.49 3.96
CA GLU A 124 -9.33 -26.68 4.55
C GLU A 124 -8.53 -26.29 5.82
N PRO A 125 -8.29 -27.24 6.76
CA PRO A 125 -7.91 -26.95 8.13
C PRO A 125 -6.46 -27.31 8.48
N LEU A 126 -5.80 -26.49 9.30
CA LEU A 126 -4.50 -26.76 9.93
C LEU A 126 -4.69 -26.79 11.46
N THR A 127 -4.65 -27.97 12.06
CA THR A 127 -4.95 -28.18 13.50
C THR A 127 -3.75 -28.56 14.37
N ASP A 128 -2.53 -28.72 13.84
CA ASP A 128 -1.42 -29.28 14.64
C ASP A 128 -0.45 -28.27 15.28
N LEU A 129 -0.64 -26.96 15.12
CA LEU A 129 0.27 -25.96 15.72
C LEU A 129 -0.15 -25.47 17.11
N VAL A 130 -1.39 -25.72 17.53
CA VAL A 130 -1.98 -25.16 18.77
C VAL A 130 -1.56 -25.94 20.02
N SER A 131 -1.27 -27.23 19.88
CA SER A 131 -0.97 -28.11 21.02
C SER A 131 0.43 -27.93 21.61
N GLN A 132 1.38 -27.36 20.86
CA GLN A 132 2.77 -27.19 21.34
C GLN A 132 3.02 -25.87 22.10
N MET A 133 2.07 -24.93 22.09
CA MET A 133 2.24 -23.61 22.72
C MET A 133 1.66 -23.52 24.15
N GLN A 134 0.93 -24.53 24.62
CA GLN A 134 0.26 -24.49 25.93
C GLN A 134 1.13 -24.99 27.10
N GLU A 135 2.26 -25.65 26.85
CA GLU A 135 3.09 -26.25 27.92
C GLU A 135 4.17 -25.32 28.49
N THR A 136 4.41 -24.14 27.92
CA THR A 136 5.48 -23.22 28.36
C THR A 136 5.02 -22.07 29.27
N SER A 137 3.73 -21.99 29.64
CA SER A 137 3.15 -20.85 30.36
C SER A 137 3.03 -21.00 31.88
N THR A 138 3.50 -22.10 32.47
CA THR A 138 3.32 -22.40 33.91
C THR A 138 4.56 -22.19 34.79
N ALA A 139 5.65 -21.60 34.28
CA ALA A 139 6.90 -21.48 35.04
C ALA A 139 7.44 -20.05 35.16
N VAL A 140 6.60 -19.02 35.36
CA VAL A 140 7.08 -17.69 35.82
C VAL A 140 6.03 -17.01 36.71
N GLN A 141 5.76 -17.57 37.87
CA GLN A 141 5.22 -16.82 39.00
C GLN A 141 5.87 -17.34 40.29
N ASN A 142 6.92 -16.65 40.74
CA ASN A 142 7.32 -16.48 42.15
C ASN A 142 8.70 -15.81 42.21
N SER A 143 8.74 -14.49 42.45
CA SER A 143 9.71 -13.85 43.35
C SER A 143 9.38 -12.36 43.52
N THR A 144 9.34 -11.95 44.78
CA THR A 144 8.87 -10.70 45.36
C THR A 144 9.90 -9.57 45.41
N ASN A 145 9.38 -8.34 45.41
CA ASN A 145 9.80 -7.11 46.12
C ASN A 145 11.28 -6.70 46.21
N GLY A 146 11.58 -5.54 45.62
CA GLY A 146 12.72 -4.67 45.94
C GLY A 146 12.61 -3.34 45.20
N GLY A 147 12.42 -2.24 45.93
CA GLY A 147 12.27 -0.90 45.35
C GLY A 147 13.55 -0.41 44.67
N HIS A 148 13.44 -0.07 43.39
CA HIS A 148 14.42 0.70 42.63
C HIS A 148 13.69 1.76 41.79
N PRO A 149 14.28 2.95 41.58
CA PRO A 149 13.63 4.03 40.84
C PRO A 149 13.50 3.64 39.37
N SER A 150 12.28 3.31 38.93
CA SER A 150 11.97 2.91 37.57
C SER A 150 12.01 4.12 36.63
N THR A 151 13.19 4.49 36.13
CA THR A 151 13.26 5.23 34.85
C THR A 151 12.82 4.27 33.74
N SER A 152 11.55 4.35 33.35
CA SER A 152 11.00 3.54 32.25
C SER A 152 11.82 3.75 30.97
N VAL A 153 12.52 2.71 30.53
CA VAL A 153 13.24 2.68 29.23
C VAL A 153 12.28 2.84 28.04
N TYR A 154 10.98 2.61 28.27
CA TYR A 154 9.93 2.72 27.28
C TYR A 154 9.21 4.06 27.35
N ARG A 155 8.86 4.61 26.18
CA ARG A 155 8.01 5.79 26.06
C ARG A 155 6.53 5.40 26.04
N ALA A 156 5.69 6.23 26.64
CA ALA A 156 4.25 6.12 26.49
C ALA A 156 3.83 6.56 25.08
N LEU A 157 2.75 5.96 24.56
CA LEU A 157 2.12 6.37 23.31
C LEU A 157 0.75 6.96 23.62
N GLU A 158 0.52 8.19 23.18
CA GLU A 158 -0.79 8.83 23.23
C GLU A 158 -1.56 8.57 21.94
N ILE A 159 -2.84 8.22 22.05
CA ILE A 159 -3.72 7.94 20.92
C ILE A 159 -4.54 9.18 20.56
N ASP A 160 -4.68 9.45 19.26
CA ASP A 160 -5.59 10.45 18.73
C ASP A 160 -6.96 9.85 18.42
N HIS A 161 -7.82 9.85 19.44
CA HIS A 161 -9.20 9.35 19.35
C HIS A 161 -10.10 10.20 18.44
N THR A 162 -9.64 11.36 17.96
CA THR A 162 -10.43 12.19 17.03
C THR A 162 -10.30 11.72 15.57
N LYS A 163 -9.31 10.86 15.29
CA LYS A 163 -9.03 10.35 13.95
C LYS A 163 -9.57 8.94 13.76
N ALA A 164 -9.70 8.56 12.50
CA ALA A 164 -10.12 7.22 12.12
C ALA A 164 -9.19 6.14 12.69
N SER A 165 -9.78 5.01 13.05
CA SER A 165 -9.09 3.80 13.50
C SER A 165 -9.46 2.63 12.59
N HIS A 166 -8.67 1.56 12.64
CA HIS A 166 -8.88 0.37 11.81
C HIS A 166 -8.54 -0.90 12.58
N SER A 167 -9.38 -1.94 12.47
CA SER A 167 -9.05 -3.27 12.97
C SER A 167 -8.40 -4.10 11.87
N LEU A 168 -7.15 -4.53 12.07
CA LEU A 168 -6.42 -5.37 11.11
C LEU A 168 -7.00 -6.79 11.00
N TRP A 169 -7.68 -7.24 12.07
CA TRP A 169 -8.15 -8.62 12.25
C TRP A 169 -9.64 -8.65 12.55
N SER A 170 -10.44 -7.87 11.81
CA SER A 170 -11.88 -7.68 12.05
C SER A 170 -12.70 -8.96 12.07
N GLU A 171 -12.22 -10.02 11.42
CA GLU A 171 -12.90 -11.32 11.31
C GLU A 171 -12.47 -12.33 12.41
N ASP A 172 -11.45 -12.01 13.21
CA ASP A 172 -10.98 -12.88 14.30
C ASP A 172 -11.62 -12.46 15.63
N ALA A 173 -12.35 -13.37 16.29
CA ALA A 173 -13.08 -13.08 17.52
C ALA A 173 -12.19 -12.59 18.69
N GLN A 174 -10.93 -13.04 18.76
CA GLN A 174 -10.01 -12.66 19.84
C GLN A 174 -9.19 -11.42 19.48
N CYS A 175 -8.86 -11.26 18.19
CA CYS A 175 -7.96 -10.21 17.72
C CYS A 175 -8.69 -8.97 17.21
N SER A 176 -9.97 -9.06 16.84
CA SER A 176 -10.77 -7.93 16.33
C SER A 176 -10.86 -6.74 17.28
N LYS A 177 -10.72 -6.98 18.59
CA LYS A 177 -10.66 -5.95 19.65
C LYS A 177 -9.47 -4.98 19.51
N PHE A 178 -8.40 -5.38 18.82
CA PHE A 178 -7.20 -4.56 18.67
C PHE A 178 -7.31 -3.59 17.49
N LEU A 179 -7.48 -2.31 17.82
CA LEU A 179 -7.50 -1.23 16.85
C LEU A 179 -6.10 -0.68 16.58
N VAL A 180 -5.87 -0.24 15.35
CA VAL A 180 -4.75 0.62 14.95
C VAL A 180 -5.27 2.04 14.85
N ASN A 181 -4.57 2.98 15.48
CA ASN A 181 -4.96 4.37 15.60
C ASN A 181 -3.83 5.30 15.16
N PHE A 182 -4.16 6.57 14.92
CA PHE A 182 -3.13 7.61 14.89
C PHE A 182 -2.68 7.92 16.32
N GLY A 183 -1.40 8.20 16.48
CA GLY A 183 -0.87 8.70 17.74
C GLY A 183 -0.89 10.23 17.82
N LYS A 184 -0.43 10.75 18.95
CA LYS A 184 -0.10 12.16 19.16
C LYS A 184 1.37 12.31 19.55
N ASN A 185 2.00 13.38 19.07
CA ASN A 185 3.36 13.79 19.44
C ASN A 185 4.41 12.66 19.33
N ILE A 186 4.24 11.77 18.35
CA ILE A 186 5.19 10.69 18.08
C ILE A 186 6.39 11.24 17.34
N GLU A 187 7.58 11.08 17.94
CA GLU A 187 8.86 11.32 17.26
C GLU A 187 8.97 10.37 16.05
N GLY A 188 9.15 10.96 14.87
CA GLY A 188 9.23 10.24 13.60
C GLY A 188 10.43 9.31 13.55
N THR A 189 10.20 8.07 13.11
CA THR A 189 11.28 7.11 12.78
C THR A 189 11.18 6.76 11.30
N LEU A 190 12.32 6.73 10.62
CA LEU A 190 12.37 6.34 9.21
C LEU A 190 12.34 4.82 9.08
N LEU A 191 11.52 4.31 8.17
CA LEU A 191 11.64 2.97 7.61
C LEU A 191 12.27 3.09 6.22
N LEU A 192 13.60 3.02 6.18
CA LEU A 192 14.37 3.20 4.95
C LEU A 192 14.68 1.85 4.31
N SER A 193 14.43 1.72 3.01
CA SER A 193 14.86 0.54 2.26
C SER A 193 14.90 0.77 0.76
N PHE A 194 15.61 -0.12 0.06
CA PHE A 194 15.39 -0.29 -1.37
C PHE A 194 13.95 -0.80 -1.64
N PRO A 195 13.28 -0.38 -2.74
CA PRO A 195 11.96 -0.89 -3.09
C PRO A 195 11.87 -2.42 -3.08
N ARG A 196 10.69 -2.95 -2.71
CA ARG A 196 10.43 -4.40 -2.63
C ARG A 196 11.28 -5.17 -1.60
N SER A 197 11.85 -4.48 -0.61
CA SER A 197 12.57 -5.11 0.51
C SER A 197 11.67 -5.58 1.67
N GLY A 198 10.33 -5.53 1.52
CA GLY A 198 9.40 -5.97 2.57
C GLY A 198 8.73 -4.86 3.38
N ASN A 199 8.75 -3.61 2.89
CA ASN A 199 8.18 -2.45 3.58
C ASN A 199 6.74 -2.63 4.04
N THR A 200 5.82 -2.99 3.14
CA THR A 200 4.39 -3.14 3.45
C THR A 200 4.16 -4.18 4.53
N TRP A 201 4.91 -5.29 4.48
CA TRP A 201 4.81 -6.33 5.49
C TRP A 201 5.39 -5.88 6.84
N THR A 202 6.54 -5.22 6.84
CA THR A 202 7.15 -4.64 8.06
C THR A 202 6.20 -3.63 8.72
N ARG A 203 5.56 -2.79 7.92
CA ARG A 203 4.54 -1.84 8.38
C ARG A 203 3.35 -2.55 9.00
N TYR A 204 2.78 -3.54 8.32
CA TYR A 204 1.71 -4.37 8.86
C TYR A 204 2.06 -4.98 10.23
N LEU A 205 3.26 -5.56 10.36
CA LEU A 205 3.72 -6.16 11.61
C LEU A 205 3.84 -5.12 12.73
N LEU A 206 4.39 -3.93 12.43
CA LEU A 206 4.50 -2.84 13.39
C LEU A 206 3.14 -2.26 13.78
N GLU A 207 2.21 -2.09 12.84
CA GLU A 207 0.85 -1.62 13.13
C GLU A 207 0.09 -2.60 14.03
N GLY A 208 0.19 -3.90 13.75
CA GLY A 208 -0.40 -4.92 14.61
C GLY A 208 0.20 -4.95 16.01
N ALA A 209 1.53 -4.88 16.11
CA ALA A 209 2.25 -4.96 17.37
C ALA A 209 2.08 -3.71 18.25
N THR A 210 2.00 -2.52 17.64
CA THR A 210 1.94 -1.25 18.38
C THR A 210 0.53 -0.69 18.53
N GLY A 211 -0.39 -1.02 17.61
CA GLY A 211 -1.68 -0.35 17.52
C GLY A 211 -1.58 1.09 16.99
N ILE A 212 -0.46 1.48 16.40
CA ILE A 212 -0.24 2.81 15.81
C ILE A 212 0.02 2.67 14.31
N PHE A 213 -0.62 3.52 13.51
CA PHE A 213 -0.42 3.54 12.06
C PHE A 213 1.02 3.87 11.66
N THR A 214 1.39 3.42 10.47
CA THR A 214 2.62 3.78 9.79
C THR A 214 2.33 4.59 8.54
N SER A 215 3.26 5.46 8.16
CA SER A 215 3.13 6.32 6.99
C SER A 215 4.11 5.98 5.88
N SER A 216 3.89 6.63 4.74
CA SER A 216 4.70 6.53 3.53
C SER A 216 4.76 7.92 2.92
N VAL A 217 5.93 8.33 2.43
CA VAL A 217 6.02 9.55 1.60
C VAL A 217 5.44 9.37 0.20
N PHE A 218 5.03 8.15 -0.11
CA PHE A 218 4.33 7.78 -1.33
C PHE A 218 2.84 7.63 -1.01
N ASN A 219 1.99 7.88 -2.00
CA ASN A 219 0.56 7.65 -1.89
C ASN A 219 0.19 6.48 -2.79
N ASP A 220 -0.23 5.37 -2.19
CA ASP A 220 -0.66 4.16 -2.88
C ASP A 220 -2.13 3.84 -2.51
N PRO A 221 -3.09 4.16 -3.38
CA PRO A 221 -4.51 3.96 -3.10
C PRO A 221 -4.87 2.50 -2.77
N SER A 222 -4.10 1.53 -3.30
CA SER A 222 -4.33 0.11 -3.02
C SER A 222 -4.01 -0.25 -1.57
N LEU A 223 -2.99 0.40 -0.99
CA LEU A 223 -2.63 0.21 0.42
C LEU A 223 -3.62 0.92 1.35
N THR A 224 -4.09 2.11 0.99
CA THR A 224 -5.16 2.79 1.74
C THR A 224 -6.42 1.93 1.80
N LYS A 225 -6.83 1.35 0.66
CA LYS A 225 -7.96 0.42 0.58
C LYS A 225 -7.73 -0.86 1.40
N ALA A 226 -6.47 -1.31 1.52
CA ALA A 226 -6.10 -2.47 2.31
C ALA A 226 -6.00 -2.19 3.84
N GLY A 227 -6.25 -0.95 4.28
CA GLY A 227 -6.30 -0.58 5.70
C GLY A 227 -5.11 0.24 6.20
N PHE A 228 -4.13 0.57 5.34
CA PHE A 228 -3.02 1.46 5.71
C PHE A 228 -3.49 2.93 5.68
N LEU A 229 -4.27 3.34 6.68
CA LEU A 229 -4.84 4.69 6.74
C LEU A 229 -3.78 5.80 6.82
N GLY A 230 -2.56 5.46 7.25
CA GLY A 230 -1.40 6.35 7.23
C GLY A 230 -0.69 6.51 5.88
N GLU A 231 -1.17 5.89 4.78
CA GLU A 231 -0.60 6.02 3.42
C GLU A 231 -0.82 7.42 2.78
N VAL A 232 -0.59 8.47 3.55
CA VAL A 232 -0.73 9.87 3.13
C VAL A 232 0.48 10.66 3.63
N SER A 233 1.18 11.33 2.70
CA SER A 233 2.48 11.96 2.92
C SER A 233 2.50 13.10 3.93
N SER A 234 1.36 13.77 4.14
CA SER A 234 1.21 14.86 5.12
C SER A 234 1.22 14.41 6.58
N LEU A 235 1.21 13.10 6.85
CA LEU A 235 1.06 12.52 8.20
C LEU A 235 2.39 11.99 8.79
N SER A 236 3.53 12.33 8.18
CA SER A 236 4.83 11.65 8.38
C SER A 236 5.52 11.88 9.73
N HIS A 237 5.09 12.87 10.51
CA HIS A 237 5.66 13.21 11.82
C HIS A 237 4.52 13.53 12.79
N ASN A 238 4.68 13.16 14.07
CA ASN A 238 3.74 13.33 15.18
C ASN A 238 2.60 12.31 15.33
N ASN A 239 2.15 11.63 14.27
CA ASN A 239 0.93 10.79 14.37
C ASN A 239 1.10 9.32 13.97
N THR A 240 2.27 8.93 13.48
CA THR A 240 2.58 7.56 13.01
C THR A 240 3.90 7.08 13.58
N ILE A 241 4.06 5.77 13.73
CA ILE A 241 5.23 5.21 14.43
C ILE A 241 6.48 5.11 13.56
N VAL A 242 6.31 4.86 12.26
CA VAL A 242 7.39 4.91 11.27
C VAL A 242 6.89 5.48 9.95
N THR A 243 7.76 6.15 9.21
CA THR A 243 7.49 6.64 7.85
C THR A 243 8.40 5.96 6.84
N LYS A 244 7.82 5.34 5.81
CA LYS A 244 8.54 4.61 4.76
C LYS A 244 9.17 5.54 3.73
N TYR A 245 10.47 5.33 3.47
CA TYR A 245 11.28 6.05 2.47
C TYR A 245 12.09 5.10 1.55
N HIS A 246 12.45 5.59 0.37
CA HIS A 246 13.40 4.93 -0.56
C HIS A 246 14.67 5.75 -0.81
N PHE A 247 14.88 6.80 -0.01
CA PHE A 247 16.02 7.69 -0.05
C PHE A 247 16.11 8.48 1.25
N LEU A 248 17.32 8.94 1.57
CA LEU A 248 17.55 9.95 2.60
C LEU A 248 17.66 11.31 1.94
N GLN A 249 17.05 12.32 2.56
CA GLN A 249 17.26 13.73 2.22
C GLN A 249 18.22 14.30 3.26
N LYS A 250 19.44 14.67 2.83
CA LYS A 250 20.55 15.04 3.72
C LYS A 250 20.21 16.10 4.77
N ASN A 251 19.32 17.04 4.45
CA ASN A 251 18.97 18.16 5.33
C ASN A 251 17.77 17.87 6.26
N HIS A 252 16.86 16.96 5.89
CA HIS A 252 15.65 16.68 6.67
C HIS A 252 15.80 15.48 7.60
N HIS A 253 16.67 14.54 7.25
CA HIS A 253 16.75 13.22 7.90
C HIS A 253 18.10 12.99 8.57
N ALA A 254 18.83 14.05 8.92
CA ALA A 254 20.20 13.91 9.42
C ALA A 254 20.27 13.20 10.78
N THR A 255 19.24 13.35 11.61
CA THR A 255 19.22 12.89 13.02
C THR A 255 18.05 11.97 13.35
N ASP A 256 17.10 11.79 12.43
CA ASP A 256 15.94 10.94 12.68
C ASP A 256 16.39 9.49 12.90
N PRO A 257 15.87 8.80 13.94
CA PRO A 257 16.12 7.38 14.09
C PRO A 257 15.63 6.63 12.85
N CYS A 258 16.37 5.61 12.42
CA CYS A 258 16.10 4.92 11.17
C CYS A 258 16.23 3.41 11.32
N ILE A 259 15.14 2.72 10.98
CA ILE A 259 15.12 1.28 10.73
C ILE A 259 15.50 1.08 9.27
N LEU A 260 16.69 0.52 9.04
CA LEU A 260 17.24 0.23 7.73
C LEU A 260 16.91 -1.22 7.35
N LEU A 261 15.88 -1.41 6.53
CA LEU A 261 15.47 -2.73 6.07
C LEU A 261 16.23 -3.10 4.79
N ILE A 262 17.02 -4.17 4.87
CA ILE A 262 17.85 -4.69 3.79
C ILE A 262 17.35 -6.07 3.38
N ARG A 263 17.26 -6.31 2.08
CA ARG A 263 16.89 -7.60 1.48
C ARG A 263 17.95 -8.00 0.46
N ASN A 264 18.12 -9.29 0.24
CA ASN A 264 18.94 -9.82 -0.85
C ASN A 264 18.64 -9.08 -2.17
N PRO A 265 19.64 -8.43 -2.81
CA PRO A 265 19.44 -7.58 -3.98
C PRO A 265 18.86 -8.36 -5.17
N ILE A 266 19.27 -9.61 -5.38
CA ILE A 266 18.76 -10.49 -6.43
C ILE A 266 17.25 -10.67 -6.30
N ARG A 267 16.78 -10.96 -5.08
CA ARG A 267 15.35 -11.16 -4.83
C ARG A 267 14.56 -9.84 -4.87
N ALA A 268 15.14 -8.74 -4.41
CA ALA A 268 14.48 -7.44 -4.39
C ALA A 268 14.32 -6.85 -5.82
N ILE A 269 15.38 -6.90 -6.63
CA ILE A 269 15.38 -6.35 -7.99
C ILE A 269 14.45 -7.15 -8.91
N ALA A 270 14.48 -8.49 -8.85
CA ALA A 270 13.56 -9.33 -9.63
C ALA A 270 12.08 -9.06 -9.26
N SER A 271 11.81 -8.76 -7.98
CA SER A 271 10.49 -8.38 -7.51
C SER A 271 10.09 -6.97 -7.95
N LEU A 272 11.04 -6.04 -8.05
CA LEU A 272 10.79 -4.68 -8.52
C LEU A 272 10.53 -4.65 -10.03
N TRP A 273 11.22 -5.49 -10.80
CA TRP A 273 10.93 -5.68 -12.21
C TRP A 273 9.48 -6.15 -12.42
N ALA A 274 9.06 -7.20 -11.69
CA ALA A 274 7.68 -7.68 -11.73
C ALA A 274 6.67 -6.58 -11.40
N PHE A 275 6.92 -5.82 -10.33
CA PHE A 275 6.09 -4.68 -9.94
C PHE A 275 6.01 -3.59 -11.03
N LYS A 276 7.11 -3.35 -11.76
CA LYS A 276 7.20 -2.31 -12.79
C LYS A 276 6.46 -2.69 -14.07
N ILE A 277 6.56 -3.95 -14.51
CA ILE A 277 5.99 -4.37 -15.80
C ILE A 277 4.53 -4.81 -15.71
N VAL A 278 4.03 -5.14 -14.50
CA VAL A 278 2.62 -5.46 -14.30
C VAL A 278 1.81 -4.16 -14.32
N THR A 279 0.92 -4.06 -15.31
CA THR A 279 0.09 -2.87 -15.55
C THR A 279 -1.15 -2.80 -14.67
N SER A 280 -1.66 -3.94 -14.21
CA SER A 280 -2.83 -3.99 -13.33
C SER A 280 -2.48 -3.56 -11.90
N TRP A 281 -3.08 -2.46 -11.47
CA TRP A 281 -2.86 -1.88 -10.13
C TRP A 281 -3.29 -2.81 -9.00
N ASP A 282 -4.34 -3.61 -9.20
CA ASP A 282 -4.88 -4.49 -8.15
C ASP A 282 -3.93 -5.63 -7.80
N VAL A 283 -3.08 -6.06 -8.74
CA VAL A 283 -2.21 -7.25 -8.55
C VAL A 283 -0.72 -6.95 -8.61
N LYS A 284 -0.28 -5.76 -9.06
CA LYS A 284 1.16 -5.44 -9.22
C LYS A 284 2.01 -5.65 -7.96
N HIS A 285 1.42 -5.57 -6.77
CA HIS A 285 2.13 -5.77 -5.51
C HIS A 285 2.46 -7.24 -5.22
N VAL A 286 1.68 -8.17 -5.79
CA VAL A 286 1.72 -9.61 -5.49
C VAL A 286 1.92 -10.50 -6.72
N ALA A 287 1.78 -9.93 -7.93
CA ALA A 287 1.78 -10.67 -9.18
C ALA A 287 3.11 -11.39 -9.44
N VAL A 288 2.97 -12.60 -9.98
CA VAL A 288 4.05 -13.37 -10.59
C VAL A 288 3.97 -13.13 -12.09
N ILE A 289 5.13 -12.87 -12.70
CA ILE A 289 5.29 -12.68 -14.15
C ILE A 289 6.05 -13.89 -14.70
N ASP A 290 5.77 -14.21 -15.95
CA ASP A 290 6.41 -15.31 -16.68
C ASP A 290 7.94 -15.16 -16.74
N ASN A 291 8.66 -16.29 -16.76
CA ASN A 291 10.13 -16.30 -16.74
C ASN A 291 10.74 -15.65 -17.99
N SER A 292 10.08 -15.73 -19.16
CA SER A 292 10.55 -15.09 -20.40
C SER A 292 10.67 -13.58 -20.26
N ARG A 293 9.86 -12.95 -19.39
CA ARG A 293 9.87 -11.50 -19.14
C ARG A 293 11.14 -11.02 -18.44
N TYR A 294 12.01 -11.92 -17.99
CA TYR A 294 13.32 -11.60 -17.45
C TYR A 294 14.44 -11.74 -18.47
N ASN A 295 14.20 -12.41 -19.60
CA ASN A 295 15.23 -12.65 -20.61
C ASN A 295 15.22 -11.57 -21.68
N THR A 296 15.32 -10.30 -21.28
CA THR A 296 15.28 -9.15 -22.20
C THR A 296 16.41 -8.16 -21.88
N SER A 297 16.85 -7.38 -22.87
CA SER A 297 17.90 -6.36 -22.68
C SER A 297 17.44 -5.26 -21.72
N GLU A 298 16.14 -4.94 -21.71
CA GLU A 298 15.54 -3.98 -20.79
C GLU A 298 15.67 -4.44 -19.34
N PHE A 299 15.48 -5.73 -19.06
CA PHE A 299 15.70 -6.27 -17.72
C PHE A 299 17.17 -6.18 -17.29
N ARG A 300 18.12 -6.48 -18.18
CA ARG A 300 19.57 -6.39 -17.87
C ARG A 300 19.98 -4.95 -17.57
N ASN A 301 19.54 -3.99 -18.39
CA ASN A 301 19.77 -2.56 -18.16
C ASN A 301 19.11 -2.09 -16.86
N PHE A 302 17.89 -2.56 -16.59
CA PHE A 302 17.20 -2.28 -15.33
C PHE A 302 17.97 -2.84 -14.12
N TYR A 303 18.47 -4.08 -14.22
CA TYR A 303 19.23 -4.72 -13.15
C TYR A 303 20.47 -3.91 -12.77
N GLN A 304 21.29 -3.50 -13.75
CA GLN A 304 22.52 -2.73 -13.47
C GLN A 304 22.21 -1.43 -12.70
N ASN A 305 21.21 -0.68 -13.18
CA ASN A 305 20.77 0.55 -12.53
C ASN A 305 20.23 0.31 -11.11
N MET A 306 19.47 -0.78 -10.93
CA MET A 306 18.85 -1.07 -9.65
C MET A 306 19.81 -1.68 -8.62
N LEU A 307 20.85 -2.39 -9.06
CA LEU A 307 21.92 -2.86 -8.17
C LEU A 307 22.70 -1.68 -7.58
N ASN A 308 23.06 -0.70 -8.41
CA ASN A 308 23.69 0.54 -7.96
C ASN A 308 22.77 1.27 -6.98
N ARG A 309 21.49 1.39 -7.31
CA ARG A 309 20.51 2.04 -6.43
C ARG A 309 20.33 1.31 -5.09
N TRP A 310 20.36 -0.01 -5.08
CA TRP A 310 20.31 -0.81 -3.85
C TRP A 310 21.49 -0.50 -2.94
N MET A 311 22.71 -0.45 -3.51
CA MET A 311 23.91 -0.07 -2.76
C MET A 311 23.81 1.37 -2.23
N ASP A 312 23.39 2.33 -3.06
CA ASP A 312 23.34 3.74 -2.68
C ASP A 312 22.41 4.00 -1.50
N VAL A 313 21.23 3.38 -1.47
CA VAL A 313 20.29 3.57 -0.36
C VAL A 313 20.90 3.11 0.96
N ILE A 314 21.59 1.96 0.95
CA ILE A 314 22.20 1.37 2.14
C ILE A 314 23.43 2.17 2.56
N ARG A 315 24.33 2.48 1.61
CA ARG A 315 25.55 3.24 1.84
C ARG A 315 25.25 4.61 2.43
N ASN A 316 24.30 5.35 1.86
CA ASN A 316 23.92 6.67 2.37
C ASN A 316 23.45 6.64 3.83
N ALA A 317 22.79 5.56 4.26
CA ALA A 317 22.43 5.37 5.66
C ALA A 317 23.65 5.02 6.51
N LEU A 318 24.44 4.04 6.10
CA LEU A 318 25.60 3.54 6.83
C LEU A 318 26.77 4.52 6.92
N GLU A 319 26.89 5.48 6.02
CA GLU A 319 27.93 6.51 6.06
C GLU A 319 27.49 7.75 6.85
N ASN A 320 26.18 7.95 7.05
CA ASN A 320 25.70 9.05 7.88
C ASN A 320 25.86 8.70 9.37
N SER A 321 26.95 9.15 9.98
CA SER A 321 27.30 8.86 11.39
C SER A 321 26.30 9.42 12.41
N ARG A 322 25.48 10.41 12.04
CA ARG A 322 24.49 11.03 12.92
C ARG A 322 23.21 10.21 13.08
N LEU A 323 22.96 9.26 12.16
CA LEU A 323 21.78 8.40 12.24
C LEU A 323 21.93 7.35 13.34
N ARG A 324 20.94 7.32 14.24
CA ARG A 324 20.68 6.16 15.09
C ARG A 324 20.04 5.07 14.22
N LEU A 325 20.76 3.99 13.94
CA LEU A 325 20.34 2.96 12.99
C LEU A 325 20.01 1.64 13.67
N LEU A 326 18.93 1.00 13.23
CA LEU A 326 18.66 -0.42 13.41
C LEU A 326 18.67 -1.12 12.05
N PRO A 327 19.72 -1.89 11.70
CA PRO A 327 19.67 -2.76 10.54
C PRO A 327 18.73 -3.95 10.80
N MET A 328 17.81 -4.16 9.86
CA MET A 328 16.88 -5.29 9.81
C MET A 328 17.08 -6.02 8.49
N TYR A 329 17.17 -7.34 8.53
CA TYR A 329 17.32 -8.16 7.33
C TYR A 329 16.01 -8.86 7.02
N TYR A 330 15.50 -8.67 5.81
CA TYR A 330 14.22 -9.25 5.38
C TYR A 330 14.19 -10.78 5.53
N GLU A 331 15.33 -11.43 5.29
CA GLU A 331 15.50 -12.86 5.42
C GLU A 331 15.28 -13.34 6.86
N GLN A 332 15.86 -12.65 7.85
CA GLN A 332 15.63 -12.93 9.28
C GLN A 332 14.22 -12.55 9.73
N LEU A 333 13.69 -11.42 9.23
CA LEU A 333 12.30 -11.03 9.48
C LEU A 333 11.31 -12.10 8.98
N ARG A 334 11.67 -12.85 7.94
CA ARG A 334 10.88 -13.99 7.48
C ARG A 334 11.03 -15.24 8.31
N GLU A 335 12.22 -15.50 8.82
CA GLU A 335 12.54 -16.67 9.62
C GLU A 335 11.86 -16.60 11.00
N ASP A 336 12.01 -15.48 11.70
CA ASP A 336 11.37 -15.25 13.00
C ASP A 336 10.80 -13.82 13.08
N PRO A 337 9.58 -13.60 12.54
CA PRO A 337 9.00 -12.28 12.48
C PRO A 337 8.75 -11.66 13.86
N ILE A 338 8.41 -12.48 14.87
CA ILE A 338 8.07 -11.96 16.21
C ILE A 338 9.32 -11.48 16.94
N LYS A 339 10.43 -12.23 16.85
CA LYS A 339 11.74 -11.78 17.35
C LYS A 339 12.17 -10.47 16.71
N GLU A 340 12.05 -10.36 15.38
CA GLU A 340 12.45 -9.16 14.65
C GLU A 340 11.52 -7.97 14.93
N VAL A 341 10.22 -8.20 15.15
CA VAL A 341 9.29 -7.18 15.66
C VAL A 341 9.71 -6.70 17.05
N ARG A 342 10.08 -7.59 17.97
CA ARG A 342 10.58 -7.19 19.30
C ARG A 342 11.84 -6.33 19.21
N ARG A 343 12.77 -6.64 18.31
CA ARG A 343 13.96 -5.81 18.06
C ARG A 343 13.56 -4.39 17.62
N MET A 344 12.59 -4.28 16.71
CA MET A 344 12.07 -2.97 16.28
C MET A 344 11.38 -2.22 17.42
N LEU A 345 10.53 -2.89 18.21
CA LEU A 345 9.87 -2.28 19.37
C LEU A 345 10.89 -1.75 20.39
N ASN A 346 11.94 -2.52 20.69
CA ASN A 346 13.01 -2.10 21.58
C ASN A 346 13.73 -0.85 21.04
N PHE A 347 14.05 -0.82 19.74
CA PHE A 347 14.67 0.34 19.11
C PHE A 347 13.77 1.59 19.11
N LEU A 348 12.46 1.38 18.97
CA LEU A 348 11.43 2.43 19.07
C LEU A 348 11.11 2.82 20.52
N ARG A 349 11.75 2.16 21.51
CA ARG A 349 11.49 2.32 22.94
C ARG A 349 10.02 2.08 23.30
N LEU A 350 9.40 1.06 22.72
CA LEU A 350 8.03 0.66 23.00
C LEU A 350 8.00 -0.66 23.76
N LYS A 351 7.22 -0.69 24.84
CA LYS A 351 6.99 -1.94 25.58
C LYS A 351 6.15 -2.89 24.70
N PRO A 352 6.60 -4.15 24.49
CA PRO A 352 5.79 -5.14 23.80
C PRO A 352 4.44 -5.37 24.47
N ASN A 353 3.38 -5.42 23.68
CA ASN A 353 2.07 -5.89 24.10
C ASN A 353 1.93 -7.35 23.66
N GLU A 354 1.99 -8.27 24.62
CA GLU A 354 2.02 -9.71 24.33
C GLU A 354 0.74 -10.22 23.67
N GLU A 355 -0.43 -9.71 24.07
CA GLU A 355 -1.69 -10.09 23.42
C GLU A 355 -1.73 -9.67 21.94
N ARG A 356 -1.20 -8.49 21.62
CA ARG A 356 -1.04 -8.05 20.23
C ARG A 356 -0.04 -8.91 19.48
N LEU A 357 1.08 -9.28 20.10
CA LEU A 357 2.09 -10.13 19.45
C LEU A 357 1.54 -11.53 19.16
N VAL A 358 0.69 -12.10 20.01
CA VAL A 358 -0.05 -13.34 19.73
C VAL A 358 -0.92 -13.20 18.49
N CYS A 359 -1.65 -12.08 18.36
CA CYS A 359 -2.46 -11.80 17.17
C CYS A 359 -1.62 -11.58 15.90
N VAL A 360 -0.48 -10.88 16.01
CA VAL A 360 0.49 -10.74 14.90
C VAL A 360 1.01 -12.11 14.48
N ALA A 361 1.36 -12.99 15.42
CA ALA A 361 1.84 -14.34 15.13
C ALA A 361 0.76 -15.18 14.41
N ARG A 362 -0.49 -15.10 14.88
CA ARG A 362 -1.62 -15.80 14.27
C ARG A 362 -1.91 -15.33 12.84
N HIS A 363 -1.74 -14.04 12.58
CA HIS A 363 -2.08 -13.41 11.30
C HIS A 363 -0.84 -12.97 10.52
N ILE A 364 0.27 -13.70 10.64
CA ILE A 364 1.60 -13.23 10.26
C ILE A 364 1.75 -12.78 8.80
N THR A 365 0.98 -13.37 7.88
CA THR A 365 1.04 -13.04 6.45
C THR A 365 0.43 -11.67 6.15
N GLY A 366 -0.61 -11.26 6.87
CA GLY A 366 -1.43 -10.10 6.52
C GLY A 366 -2.04 -10.18 5.10
N LYS A 367 -2.60 -9.07 4.63
CA LYS A 367 -3.31 -9.00 3.33
C LYS A 367 -2.40 -8.76 2.10
N MET A 368 -1.13 -8.41 2.30
CA MET A 368 -0.27 -7.83 1.23
C MET A 368 1.11 -8.49 1.08
N LYS A 369 1.28 -9.75 1.52
CA LYS A 369 2.54 -10.49 1.29
C LYS A 369 2.61 -10.98 -0.16
N GLY A 370 3.48 -10.38 -0.96
CA GLY A 370 3.77 -10.88 -2.31
C GLY A 370 4.51 -12.22 -2.29
N GLY A 371 4.23 -13.07 -3.27
CA GLY A 371 4.91 -14.35 -3.43
C GLY A 371 6.41 -14.18 -3.68
N GLN A 372 7.23 -15.07 -3.10
CA GLN A 372 8.64 -15.17 -3.47
C GLN A 372 8.80 -16.00 -4.73
N LYS A 373 9.68 -15.54 -5.62
CA LYS A 373 10.05 -16.28 -6.82
C LYS A 373 11.24 -17.17 -6.50
N LYS A 374 11.10 -18.47 -6.76
CA LYS A 374 12.21 -19.43 -6.69
C LYS A 374 13.15 -19.31 -7.89
N PHE A 375 12.63 -18.93 -9.06
CA PHE A 375 13.40 -18.74 -10.29
C PHE A 375 14.48 -17.65 -10.16
N ASN A 376 15.69 -17.97 -10.63
CA ASN A 376 16.82 -17.05 -10.75
C ASN A 376 16.96 -16.56 -12.21
N PRO A 377 16.60 -15.29 -12.52
CA PRO A 377 16.68 -14.76 -13.88
C PRO A 377 18.07 -14.27 -14.31
N TYR A 378 19.07 -14.31 -13.44
CA TYR A 378 20.34 -13.60 -13.63
C TYR A 378 21.40 -14.48 -14.28
N THR A 379 22.25 -13.84 -15.09
CA THR A 379 23.47 -14.46 -15.60
C THR A 379 24.50 -14.64 -14.48
N LYS A 380 25.50 -15.50 -14.71
CA LYS A 380 26.62 -15.67 -13.76
C LYS A 380 27.35 -14.35 -13.48
N ASN A 381 27.54 -13.50 -14.50
CA ASN A 381 28.19 -12.20 -14.34
C ASN A 381 27.39 -11.27 -13.41
N GLU A 382 26.06 -11.20 -13.60
CA GLU A 382 25.20 -10.40 -12.73
C GLU A 382 25.17 -10.98 -11.30
N MET A 383 25.13 -12.30 -11.14
CA MET A 383 25.24 -12.90 -9.81
C MET A 383 26.56 -12.51 -9.11
N ASN A 384 27.68 -12.50 -9.84
CA ASN A 384 28.97 -12.05 -9.29
C ASN A 384 28.95 -10.56 -8.90
N GLN A 385 28.35 -9.70 -9.72
CA GLN A 385 28.20 -8.27 -9.39
C GLN A 385 27.36 -8.06 -8.12
N ALA A 386 26.27 -8.81 -7.96
CA ALA A 386 25.47 -8.76 -6.75
C ALA A 386 26.22 -9.28 -5.52
N GLN A 387 27.00 -10.35 -5.66
CA GLN A 387 27.85 -10.85 -4.58
C GLN A 387 28.87 -9.80 -4.14
N GLU A 388 29.48 -9.08 -5.08
CA GLU A 388 30.41 -8.01 -4.77
C GLU A 388 29.73 -6.84 -4.05
N ALA A 389 28.55 -6.42 -4.54
CA ALA A 389 27.73 -5.42 -3.85
C ALA A 389 27.37 -5.82 -2.41
N VAL A 390 27.04 -7.09 -2.19
CA VAL A 390 26.76 -7.67 -0.87
C VAL A 390 27.98 -7.61 0.04
N LYS A 391 29.18 -7.97 -0.46
CA LYS A 391 30.43 -7.86 0.30
C LYS A 391 30.72 -6.42 0.71
N ILE A 392 30.58 -5.46 -0.21
CA ILE A 392 30.79 -4.03 0.07
C ILE A 392 29.86 -3.57 1.19
N VAL A 393 28.55 -3.87 1.10
CA VAL A 393 27.58 -3.50 2.15
C VAL A 393 27.89 -4.18 3.48
N ASN A 394 28.25 -5.47 3.47
CA ASN A 394 28.61 -6.20 4.68
C ASN A 394 29.83 -5.58 5.38
N ASN A 395 30.85 -5.19 4.61
CA ASN A 395 32.04 -4.53 5.15
C ASN A 395 31.69 -3.18 5.79
N LEU A 396 30.77 -2.40 5.19
CA LEU A 396 30.29 -1.14 5.77
C LEU A 396 29.53 -1.35 7.09
N LEU A 397 28.68 -2.38 7.18
CA LEU A 397 27.98 -2.74 8.41
C LEU A 397 28.97 -3.09 9.52
N VAL A 398 29.89 -4.02 9.25
CA VAL A 398 30.90 -4.48 10.21
C VAL A 398 31.80 -3.33 10.64
N LYS A 399 32.25 -2.48 9.71
CA LYS A 399 33.05 -1.28 10.03
C LYS A 399 32.32 -0.31 10.96
N ARG A 400 30.99 -0.25 10.90
CA ARG A 400 30.15 0.56 11.80
C ARG A 400 29.81 -0.15 13.12
N GLY A 401 30.31 -1.37 13.34
CA GLY A 401 29.96 -2.18 14.52
C GLY A 401 28.52 -2.69 14.52
N LEU A 402 27.90 -2.77 13.34
CA LEU A 402 26.56 -3.29 13.16
C LEU A 402 26.60 -4.78 12.79
N PRO A 403 25.52 -5.55 13.05
CA PRO A 403 25.45 -6.93 12.62
C PRO A 403 25.78 -7.10 11.13
N PRO A 404 26.42 -8.22 10.73
CA PRO A 404 26.67 -8.51 9.32
C PRO A 404 25.37 -8.90 8.60
N LEU A 405 25.40 -8.85 7.27
CA LEU A 405 24.33 -9.44 6.44
C LEU A 405 24.24 -10.95 6.71
N PRO A 406 23.03 -11.53 6.63
CA PRO A 406 22.88 -12.98 6.73
C PRO A 406 23.53 -13.66 5.53
N ASP A 407 23.95 -14.90 5.73
CA ASP A 407 24.38 -15.77 4.64
C ASP A 407 23.20 -16.06 3.71
N TYR A 408 23.21 -15.42 2.55
CA TYR A 408 22.11 -15.53 1.59
C TYR A 408 21.98 -16.91 0.95
N SER A 409 23.02 -17.75 0.97
CA SER A 409 22.97 -19.11 0.41
C SER A 409 21.91 -19.98 1.11
N LYS A 410 21.64 -19.71 2.39
CA LYS A 410 20.60 -20.38 3.19
C LYS A 410 19.17 -20.12 2.69
N TYR A 411 18.98 -19.12 1.83
CA TYR A 411 17.66 -18.66 1.36
C TYR A 411 17.49 -18.85 -0.16
N GLU A 412 18.32 -19.69 -0.77
CA GLU A 412 18.26 -19.96 -2.22
C GLU A 412 17.14 -20.95 -2.61
N ASN A 413 16.66 -21.78 -1.66
CA ASN A 413 15.67 -22.86 -1.86
C ASN A 413 14.18 -22.49 -1.69
#